data_AF-A0A0B2VK47-F1
#
_entry.id   AF-A0A0B2VK47-F1
#
_cell.length_a   1.000
_cell.length_b   1.000
_cell.length_c   1.000
_cell.angle_alpha   90.00
_cell.angle_beta   90.00
_cell.angle_gamma   90.00
#
_symmetry.space_group_name_H-M   'P 1'
#
loop_
_entity.id
_entity.type
_entity.pdbx_description
1 polymer ?
#
loop_
_entity_poly.entity_id
_entity_poly.type
_entity_poly.pdbx_seq_one_letter_code
_entity_poly.pdbx_strand_id
1 'polypeptide(L)'
;MDVDDRIADLLDSLRRRRLRHILPAANCIREQLLFLRQCLHSSTPLSTAVYVSRAHVALSDITKQSEEEEYRKLATIVGVLDAVAENLVLEVDAFGVDCGAENREIRKLIASALTNLTFGNAQSKRRLCAYPNLIDYVIRVIDDSHKLAQVYAGLLRNLSWMADAEMSATLSPTVAALTRASLRAYRGNETKCLCATLSALWNLASHSRDNKKAICEQSGFIDMIIELLTTEAQHTTLVEPASGVLKYASIYLAAVGATQLLSTLALHKMVLRLVDLLNSPSFTIIGNALGVLSQLLAKDHQLRVHVR
;
A
#
# COMPACT_ATOMS: atom_id res chain seq x y z
N MET A 1 7.42 -53.22 1.02
CA MET A 1 7.31 -51.78 1.29
C MET A 1 6.84 -51.15 0.00
N ASP A 2 5.57 -50.80 -0.02
CA ASP A 2 4.83 -50.46 -1.23
C ASP A 2 5.38 -49.16 -1.85
N VAL A 3 5.21 -48.97 -3.17
CA VAL A 3 5.69 -47.75 -3.84
C VAL A 3 4.98 -46.52 -3.28
N ASP A 4 3.71 -46.65 -2.91
CA ASP A 4 2.91 -45.60 -2.28
C ASP A 4 3.42 -45.24 -0.87
N ASP A 5 3.88 -46.21 -0.07
CA ASP A 5 4.48 -45.95 1.25
C ASP A 5 5.78 -45.15 1.13
N ARG A 6 6.61 -45.45 0.10
CA ARG A 6 7.86 -44.72 -0.15
C ARG A 6 7.62 -43.29 -0.60
N ILE A 7 6.56 -43.07 -1.39
CA ILE A 7 6.15 -41.73 -1.84
C ILE A 7 5.60 -40.92 -0.66
N ALA A 8 4.79 -41.54 0.20
CA ALA A 8 4.26 -40.91 1.41
C ALA A 8 5.38 -40.50 2.39
N ASP A 9 6.36 -41.37 2.63
CA ASP A 9 7.52 -41.08 3.48
C ASP A 9 8.40 -39.97 2.91
N LEU A 10 8.60 -39.94 1.58
CA LEU A 10 9.35 -38.88 0.92
C LEU A 10 8.63 -37.53 1.07
N LEU A 11 7.32 -37.49 0.85
CA LEU A 11 6.48 -36.30 1.04
C LEU A 11 6.51 -35.81 2.49
N ASP A 12 6.47 -36.71 3.47
CA ASP A 12 6.55 -36.36 4.89
C ASP A 12 7.95 -35.85 5.28
N SER A 13 9.01 -36.47 4.76
CA SER A 13 10.39 -36.00 4.98
C SER A 13 10.62 -34.59 4.42
N LEU A 14 10.05 -34.29 3.24
CA LEU A 14 10.09 -32.98 2.61
C LEU A 14 9.28 -31.96 3.41
N ARG A 15 8.09 -32.31 3.88
CA ARG A 15 7.28 -31.46 4.78
C ARG A 15 8.03 -31.14 6.08
N ARG A 16 8.60 -32.14 6.74
CA ARG A 16 9.41 -31.96 7.96
C ARG A 16 10.62 -31.06 7.72
N ARG A 17 11.32 -31.23 6.59
CA ARG A 17 12.48 -30.38 6.23
C ARG A 17 12.06 -28.93 6.02
N ARG A 18 10.92 -28.69 5.35
CA ARG A 18 10.38 -27.34 5.13
C ARG A 18 9.91 -26.69 6.44
N LEU A 19 9.26 -27.44 7.32
CA LEU A 19 8.87 -26.95 8.64
C LEU A 19 10.09 -26.55 9.50
N ARG A 20 11.18 -27.34 9.46
CA ARG A 20 12.44 -26.98 10.14
C ARG A 20 13.01 -25.65 9.68
N HIS A 21 12.72 -25.21 8.46
CA HIS A 21 13.19 -23.93 7.94
C HIS A 21 12.35 -22.74 8.42
N ILE A 22 11.02 -22.87 8.50
CA ILE A 22 10.14 -21.74 8.82
C ILE A 22 9.94 -21.53 10.32
N LEU A 23 9.91 -22.61 11.09
CA LEU A 23 9.60 -22.56 12.53
C LEU A 23 10.58 -21.71 13.35
N PRO A 24 11.91 -21.71 13.11
CA PRO A 24 12.83 -20.90 13.90
C PRO A 24 12.51 -19.40 13.84
N ALA A 25 12.34 -18.84 12.64
CA ALA A 25 12.00 -17.43 12.47
C ALA A 25 10.60 -17.13 13.03
N ALA A 26 9.61 -17.98 12.75
CA ALA A 26 8.25 -17.82 13.25
C ALA A 26 8.17 -17.81 14.78
N ASN A 27 8.87 -18.74 15.44
CA ASN A 27 8.92 -18.82 16.90
C ASN A 27 9.68 -17.65 17.51
N CYS A 28 10.78 -17.21 16.86
CA CYS A 28 11.50 -16.02 17.29
C CYS A 28 10.59 -14.78 17.31
N ILE A 29 9.77 -14.57 16.27
CA ILE A 29 8.79 -13.47 16.25
C ILE A 29 7.80 -13.61 17.40
N ARG A 30 7.25 -14.81 17.65
CA ARG A 30 6.32 -15.01 18.78
C ARG A 30 6.93 -14.70 20.13
N GLU A 31 8.18 -15.11 20.36
CA GLU A 31 8.94 -14.73 21.55
C GLU A 31 9.09 -13.21 21.66
N GLN A 32 9.37 -12.53 20.54
CA GLN A 32 9.46 -11.07 20.51
C GLN A 32 8.11 -10.39 20.79
N LEU A 33 6.99 -10.97 20.36
CA LEU A 33 5.65 -10.48 20.70
C LEU A 33 5.39 -10.59 22.20
N LEU A 34 5.82 -11.69 22.84
CA LEU A 34 5.73 -11.82 24.30
C LEU A 34 6.55 -10.74 25.01
N PHE A 35 7.77 -10.47 24.52
CA PHE A 35 8.59 -9.38 25.04
C PHE A 35 7.91 -8.01 24.88
N LEU A 36 7.34 -7.70 23.71
CA LEU A 36 6.63 -6.42 23.51
C LEU A 36 5.44 -6.25 24.44
N ARG A 37 4.64 -7.31 24.66
CA ARG A 37 3.54 -7.28 25.64
C ARG A 37 4.06 -7.02 27.06
N GLN A 38 5.20 -7.61 27.43
CA GLN A 38 5.82 -7.33 28.73
C GLN A 38 6.28 -5.88 28.83
N CYS A 39 6.87 -5.30 27.78
CA CYS A 39 7.25 -3.89 27.76
C CYS A 39 6.04 -2.96 27.97
N LEU A 40 4.88 -3.28 27.39
CA LEU A 40 3.66 -2.48 27.53
C LEU A 40 3.05 -2.54 28.93
N HIS A 41 3.24 -3.64 29.67
CA HIS A 41 2.70 -3.82 31.01
C HIS A 41 3.69 -3.51 32.14
N SER A 42 4.99 -3.45 31.82
CA SER A 42 6.04 -3.19 32.82
C SER A 42 6.09 -1.71 33.19
N SER A 43 6.11 -1.42 34.49
CA SER A 43 6.38 -0.06 35.00
C SER A 43 7.87 0.30 34.95
N THR A 44 8.75 -0.68 34.76
CA THR A 44 10.20 -0.47 34.62
C THR A 44 10.64 -0.57 33.16
N PRO A 45 11.49 0.35 32.66
CA PRO A 45 11.98 0.29 31.29
C PRO A 45 12.83 -0.96 31.08
N LEU A 46 12.42 -1.82 30.14
CA LEU A 46 13.19 -2.98 29.72
C LEU A 46 14.15 -2.61 28.60
N SER A 47 15.33 -3.25 28.56
CA SER A 47 16.27 -3.06 27.45
C SER A 47 15.71 -3.70 26.18
N THR A 48 15.62 -2.91 25.10
CA THR A 48 15.03 -3.30 23.82
C THR A 48 16.04 -3.81 22.81
N ALA A 49 17.34 -3.78 23.13
CA ALA A 49 18.41 -4.19 22.22
C ALA A 49 18.28 -5.65 21.76
N VAL A 50 17.86 -6.55 22.69
CA VAL A 50 17.62 -7.96 22.37
C VAL A 50 16.45 -8.11 21.40
N TYR A 51 15.37 -7.35 21.63
CA TYR A 51 14.22 -7.32 20.72
C TYR A 51 14.61 -6.87 19.33
N VAL A 52 15.27 -5.71 19.21
CA VAL A 52 15.69 -5.14 17.93
C VAL A 52 16.54 -6.16 17.16
N SER A 53 17.57 -6.72 17.79
CA SER A 53 18.46 -7.68 17.15
C SER A 53 17.72 -8.94 16.67
N ARG A 54 16.92 -9.55 17.54
CA ARG A 54 16.23 -10.81 17.24
C ARG A 54 15.09 -10.65 16.25
N ALA A 55 14.29 -9.59 16.39
CA ALA A 55 13.23 -9.25 15.45
C ALA A 55 13.81 -8.95 14.06
N HIS A 56 14.91 -8.19 13.99
CA HIS A 56 15.56 -7.87 12.72
C HIS A 56 15.98 -9.13 11.97
N VAL A 57 16.70 -10.06 12.65
CA VAL A 57 17.15 -11.31 12.03
C VAL A 57 15.97 -12.16 11.56
N ALA A 58 14.95 -12.35 12.41
CA ALA A 58 13.80 -13.19 12.08
C ALA A 58 12.94 -12.59 10.95
N LEU A 59 12.66 -11.29 10.98
CA LEU A 59 11.90 -10.62 9.92
C LEU A 59 12.67 -10.56 8.60
N SER A 60 14.00 -10.41 8.66
CA SER A 60 14.85 -10.45 7.46
C SER A 60 14.78 -11.82 6.79
N ASP A 61 14.87 -12.91 7.56
CA ASP A 61 14.70 -14.26 7.03
C ASP A 61 13.29 -14.46 6.47
N ILE A 62 12.23 -14.10 7.20
CA ILE A 62 10.85 -14.19 6.69
C ILE A 62 10.69 -13.42 5.38
N THR A 63 11.20 -12.18 5.31
CA THR A 63 11.12 -11.34 4.11
C THR A 63 11.81 -12.02 2.92
N LYS A 64 13.04 -12.50 3.12
CA LYS A 64 13.82 -13.19 2.08
C LYS A 64 13.12 -14.46 1.58
N GLN A 65 12.67 -15.33 2.49
CA GLN A 65 12.09 -16.61 2.12
C GLN A 65 10.69 -16.46 1.53
N SER A 66 9.94 -15.42 1.90
CA SER A 66 8.57 -15.18 1.41
C SER A 66 8.50 -14.75 -0.06
N GLU A 67 9.64 -14.56 -0.74
CA GLU A 67 9.71 -14.49 -2.20
C GLU A 67 9.23 -15.80 -2.85
N GLU A 68 9.45 -16.94 -2.19
CA GLU A 68 9.03 -18.25 -2.65
C GLU A 68 7.56 -18.55 -2.31
N GLU A 69 6.77 -18.98 -3.29
CA GLU A 69 5.35 -19.29 -3.10
C GLU A 69 5.10 -20.42 -2.09
N GLU A 70 5.95 -21.44 -2.10
CA GLU A 70 5.84 -22.57 -1.19
C GLU A 70 6.07 -22.14 0.28
N TYR A 71 7.00 -21.21 0.52
CA TYR A 71 7.18 -20.63 1.84
C TYR A 71 5.93 -19.86 2.28
N ARG A 72 5.31 -19.07 1.40
CA ARG A 72 4.09 -18.31 1.73
C ARG A 72 2.92 -19.22 2.12
N LYS A 73 2.75 -20.36 1.44
CA LYS A 73 1.74 -21.37 1.78
C LYS A 73 1.96 -21.91 3.20
N LEU A 74 3.19 -22.29 3.52
CA LEU A 74 3.55 -22.78 4.86
C LEU A 74 3.40 -21.69 5.92
N ALA A 75 3.86 -20.47 5.63
CA ALA A 75 3.75 -19.30 6.50
C ALA A 75 2.29 -19.01 6.89
N THR A 76 1.35 -19.24 5.97
CA THR A 76 -0.09 -19.11 6.23
C THR A 76 -0.58 -20.20 7.19
N ILE A 77 -0.16 -21.46 6.99
CA ILE A 77 -0.54 -22.59 7.84
C ILE A 77 0.00 -22.43 9.26
N VAL A 78 1.27 -22.05 9.38
CA VAL A 78 1.93 -21.91 10.68
C VAL A 78 1.68 -20.56 11.34
N GLY A 79 0.82 -19.70 10.79
CA GLY A 79 0.42 -18.42 11.42
C GLY A 79 1.50 -17.35 11.49
N VAL A 80 2.41 -17.30 10.50
CA VAL A 80 3.43 -16.24 10.40
C VAL A 80 2.79 -14.90 10.01
N LEU A 81 1.81 -14.91 9.11
CA LEU A 81 1.11 -13.69 8.69
C LEU A 81 0.53 -12.93 9.90
N ASP A 82 -0.19 -13.65 10.75
CA ASP A 82 -0.81 -13.11 11.96
C ASP A 82 0.25 -12.62 12.97
N ALA A 83 1.35 -13.35 13.13
CA ALA A 83 2.43 -12.96 14.04
C ALA A 83 3.16 -11.68 13.56
N VAL A 84 3.38 -11.52 12.25
CA VAL A 84 4.00 -10.31 11.69
C VAL A 84 3.03 -9.12 11.73
N ALA A 85 1.72 -9.35 11.53
CA ALA A 85 0.70 -8.33 11.69
C ALA A 85 0.63 -7.81 13.13
N GLU A 86 0.62 -8.73 14.11
CA GLU A 86 0.67 -8.39 15.53
C GLU A 86 1.94 -7.63 15.89
N ASN A 87 3.06 -7.98 15.25
CA ASN A 87 4.33 -7.32 15.50
C ASN A 87 4.27 -5.84 15.14
N LEU A 88 3.55 -5.44 14.08
CA LEU A 88 3.34 -4.02 13.78
C LEU A 88 2.60 -3.31 14.91
N VAL A 89 1.47 -3.88 15.32
CA VAL A 89 0.56 -3.28 16.31
C VAL A 89 1.32 -3.05 17.62
N LEU A 90 1.93 -4.10 18.15
CA LEU A 90 2.64 -4.03 19.43
C LEU A 90 3.91 -3.19 19.35
N GLU A 91 4.61 -3.16 18.22
CA GLU A 91 5.81 -2.34 18.06
C GLU A 91 5.47 -0.85 18.03
N VAL A 92 4.38 -0.47 17.35
CA VAL A 92 3.91 0.93 17.36
C VAL A 92 3.38 1.32 18.73
N ASP A 93 2.71 0.43 19.45
CA ASP A 93 2.27 0.70 20.83
C ASP A 93 3.44 0.87 21.78
N ALA A 94 4.48 0.02 21.67
CA ALA A 94 5.61 0.04 22.58
C ALA A 94 6.55 1.23 22.34
N PHE A 95 6.73 1.65 21.09
CA PHE A 95 7.75 2.63 20.71
C PHE A 95 7.20 3.93 20.14
N GLY A 96 5.88 4.06 19.99
CA GLY A 96 5.24 5.22 19.39
C GLY A 96 5.52 5.34 17.89
N VAL A 97 4.83 6.24 17.20
CA VAL A 97 4.98 6.37 15.74
C VAL A 97 6.30 7.06 15.36
N ASP A 98 6.75 8.03 16.18
CA ASP A 98 8.08 8.65 16.07
C ASP A 98 9.14 7.82 16.81
N CYS A 99 9.61 6.76 16.15
CA CYS A 99 10.55 5.80 16.72
C CYS A 99 11.98 5.96 16.17
N GLY A 100 12.96 5.35 16.85
CA GLY A 100 14.37 5.35 16.47
C GLY A 100 14.65 4.69 15.11
N ALA A 101 15.89 4.82 14.61
CA ALA A 101 16.27 4.26 13.31
C ALA A 101 16.09 2.73 13.24
N GLU A 102 16.45 2.03 14.30
CA GLU A 102 16.35 0.57 14.37
C GLU A 102 14.89 0.09 14.31
N ASN A 103 14.00 0.73 15.08
CA ASN A 103 12.55 0.48 15.04
C ASN A 103 11.95 0.75 13.65
N ARG A 104 12.40 1.79 12.95
CA ARG A 104 11.99 2.03 11.57
C ARG A 104 12.43 0.92 10.63
N GLU A 105 13.64 0.38 10.79
CA GLU A 105 14.08 -0.79 9.99
C GLU A 105 13.23 -2.02 10.28
N ILE A 106 12.88 -2.28 11.55
CA ILE A 106 11.92 -3.33 11.91
C ILE A 106 10.58 -3.13 11.19
N ARG A 107 10.00 -1.92 11.22
CA ARG A 107 8.75 -1.61 10.51
C ARG A 107 8.83 -1.81 9.00
N LYS A 108 9.97 -1.48 8.38
CA LYS A 108 10.18 -1.76 6.95
C LYS A 108 10.17 -3.25 6.65
N LEU A 109 10.85 -4.04 7.48
CA LEU A 109 10.85 -5.50 7.35
C LEU A 109 9.44 -6.08 7.56
N ILE A 110 8.69 -5.58 8.55
CA ILE A 110 7.28 -5.95 8.75
C ILE A 110 6.45 -5.67 7.49
N ALA A 111 6.50 -4.44 6.96
CA ALA A 111 5.76 -4.07 5.75
C ALA A 111 6.14 -4.95 4.55
N SER A 112 7.43 -5.26 4.41
CA SER A 112 7.95 -6.08 3.31
C SER A 112 7.51 -7.54 3.43
N ALA A 113 7.62 -8.13 4.63
CA ALA A 113 7.12 -9.47 4.92
C ALA A 113 5.61 -9.57 4.69
N LEU A 114 4.81 -8.62 5.19
CA LEU A 114 3.36 -8.60 4.97
C LEU A 114 3.00 -8.48 3.48
N THR A 115 3.73 -7.65 2.73
CA THR A 115 3.52 -7.50 1.29
C THR A 115 3.76 -8.82 0.57
N ASN A 116 4.89 -9.49 0.85
CA ASN A 116 5.22 -10.77 0.26
C ASN A 116 4.20 -11.84 0.65
N LEU A 117 3.90 -12.01 1.94
CA LEU A 117 2.98 -13.03 2.47
C LEU A 117 1.54 -12.89 1.94
N THR A 118 1.15 -11.71 1.48
CA THR A 118 -0.18 -11.44 0.88
C THR A 118 -0.15 -11.36 -0.65
N PHE A 119 1.03 -11.44 -1.29
CA PHE A 119 1.17 -11.35 -2.74
C PHE A 119 0.49 -12.54 -3.44
N GLY A 120 -0.43 -12.24 -4.37
CA GLY A 120 -1.17 -13.25 -5.13
C GLY A 120 -2.15 -14.12 -4.32
N ASN A 121 -2.35 -13.86 -3.02
CA ASN A 121 -3.18 -14.69 -2.15
C ASN A 121 -4.35 -13.91 -1.56
N ALA A 122 -5.55 -14.07 -2.14
CA ALA A 122 -6.76 -13.38 -1.70
C ALA A 122 -7.17 -13.71 -0.25
N GLN A 123 -6.95 -14.94 0.21
CA GLN A 123 -7.28 -15.33 1.59
C GLN A 123 -6.35 -14.65 2.60
N SER A 124 -5.05 -14.58 2.32
CA SER A 124 -4.09 -13.85 3.14
C SER A 124 -4.41 -12.35 3.18
N LYS A 125 -4.79 -11.74 2.04
CA LYS A 125 -5.22 -10.34 1.99
C LYS A 125 -6.45 -10.09 2.88
N ARG A 126 -7.49 -10.92 2.78
CA ARG A 126 -8.68 -10.82 3.64
C ARG A 126 -8.31 -10.95 5.11
N ARG A 127 -7.54 -11.97 5.46
CA ARG A 127 -7.10 -12.18 6.84
C ARG A 127 -6.36 -10.98 7.38
N LEU A 128 -5.45 -10.40 6.59
CA LEU A 128 -4.68 -9.23 7.01
C LEU A 128 -5.56 -7.98 7.16
N CYS A 129 -6.50 -7.75 6.24
CA CYS A 129 -7.45 -6.63 6.35
C CYS A 129 -8.39 -6.79 7.56
N ALA A 130 -8.78 -8.02 7.88
CA ALA A 130 -9.62 -8.32 9.05
C ALA A 130 -8.83 -8.39 10.37
N TYR A 131 -7.50 -8.25 10.33
CA TYR A 131 -6.70 -8.28 11.55
C TYR A 131 -7.01 -7.05 12.41
N PRO A 132 -7.37 -7.23 13.71
CA PRO A 132 -7.83 -6.13 14.55
C PRO A 132 -6.91 -4.91 14.54
N ASN A 133 -7.50 -3.74 14.22
CA ASN A 133 -6.87 -2.42 14.18
C ASN A 133 -5.67 -2.27 13.22
N LEU A 134 -5.23 -3.31 12.50
CA LEU A 134 -3.99 -3.25 11.72
C LEU A 134 -3.98 -2.08 10.72
N ILE A 135 -5.11 -1.87 10.03
CA ILE A 135 -5.22 -0.79 9.04
C ILE A 135 -5.11 0.59 9.71
N ASP A 136 -5.63 0.76 10.92
CA ASP A 136 -5.49 2.01 11.67
C ASP A 136 -4.02 2.28 12.04
N TYR A 137 -3.26 1.24 12.42
CA TYR A 137 -1.82 1.36 12.66
C TYR A 137 -1.06 1.68 11.37
N VAL A 138 -1.42 1.08 10.24
CA VAL A 138 -0.85 1.41 8.93
C VAL A 138 -1.11 2.88 8.58
N ILE A 139 -2.32 3.39 8.83
CA ILE A 139 -2.68 4.80 8.63
C ILE A 139 -1.79 5.70 9.49
N ARG A 140 -1.67 5.42 10.79
CA ARG A 140 -0.81 6.18 11.71
C ARG A 140 0.64 6.23 11.22
N VAL A 141 1.19 5.08 10.82
CA VAL A 141 2.57 5.00 10.29
C VAL A 141 2.73 5.83 9.00
N ILE A 142 1.75 5.79 8.09
CA ILE A 142 1.80 6.59 6.85
C ILE A 142 1.71 8.09 7.17
N ASP A 143 0.88 8.51 8.10
CA ASP A 143 0.70 9.92 8.45
C ASP A 143 1.92 10.51 9.15
N ASP A 144 2.46 9.81 10.15
CA ASP A 144 3.46 10.39 11.05
C ASP A 144 4.90 9.99 10.71
N SER A 145 5.12 8.96 9.87
CA SER A 145 6.45 8.49 9.50
C SER A 145 6.72 8.55 8.00
N HIS A 146 7.22 9.71 7.54
CA HIS A 146 7.58 9.96 6.15
C HIS A 146 8.49 8.88 5.53
N LYS A 147 9.49 8.41 6.28
CA LYS A 147 10.44 7.38 5.83
C LYS A 147 9.81 5.99 5.65
N LEU A 148 8.62 5.76 6.22
CA LEU A 148 7.88 4.50 6.15
C LEU A 148 6.72 4.58 5.16
N ALA A 149 6.21 5.77 4.85
CA ALA A 149 5.07 5.96 3.95
C ALA A 149 5.22 5.20 2.62
N GLN A 150 6.41 5.21 2.00
CA GLN A 150 6.67 4.49 0.75
C GLN A 150 6.40 2.98 0.87
N VAL A 151 6.93 2.31 1.91
CA VAL A 151 6.83 0.84 2.04
C VAL A 151 5.42 0.41 2.42
N TYR A 152 4.74 1.19 3.28
CA TYR A 152 3.36 0.90 3.65
C TYR A 152 2.36 1.24 2.53
N ALA A 153 2.65 2.23 1.68
CA ALA A 153 1.91 2.42 0.44
C ALA A 153 2.06 1.19 -0.50
N GLY A 154 3.24 0.57 -0.54
CA GLY A 154 3.46 -0.70 -1.24
C GLY A 154 2.57 -1.83 -0.72
N LEU A 155 2.48 -1.98 0.60
CA LEU A 155 1.56 -2.93 1.25
C LEU A 155 0.10 -2.65 0.86
N LEU A 156 -0.36 -1.40 0.96
CA LEU A 156 -1.72 -1.00 0.61
C LEU A 156 -2.03 -1.19 -0.88
N ARG A 157 -1.06 -0.95 -1.77
CA ARG A 157 -1.20 -1.26 -3.19
C ARG A 157 -1.45 -2.75 -3.41
N ASN A 158 -0.72 -3.61 -2.70
CA ASN A 158 -0.93 -5.06 -2.79
C ASN A 158 -2.31 -5.48 -2.26
N LEU A 159 -2.71 -4.98 -1.08
CA LEU A 159 -4.00 -5.30 -0.47
C LEU A 159 -5.19 -4.82 -1.30
N SER A 160 -5.09 -3.63 -1.89
CA SER A 160 -6.16 -3.03 -2.70
C SER A 160 -6.32 -3.67 -4.09
N TRP A 161 -5.33 -4.43 -4.57
CA TRP A 161 -5.40 -5.13 -5.85
C TRP A 161 -6.35 -6.33 -5.77
N MET A 162 -7.42 -6.30 -6.58
CA MET A 162 -8.50 -7.31 -6.58
C MET A 162 -9.13 -7.51 -5.19
N ALA A 163 -9.32 -6.41 -4.45
CA ALA A 163 -10.04 -6.42 -3.19
C ALA A 163 -11.53 -6.75 -3.41
N ASP A 164 -12.12 -7.52 -2.51
CA ASP A 164 -13.57 -7.72 -2.42
C ASP A 164 -14.22 -6.57 -1.64
N ALA A 165 -15.55 -6.57 -1.54
CA ALA A 165 -16.30 -5.49 -0.94
C ALA A 165 -15.92 -5.24 0.53
N GLU A 166 -15.64 -6.28 1.30
CA GLU A 166 -15.24 -6.17 2.71
C GLU A 166 -13.86 -5.55 2.83
N MET A 167 -12.87 -6.05 2.07
CA MET A 167 -11.54 -5.45 2.04
C MET A 167 -11.58 -4.00 1.55
N SER A 168 -12.38 -3.69 0.53
CA SER A 168 -12.55 -2.33 0.03
C SER A 168 -13.12 -1.38 1.08
N ALA A 169 -14.08 -1.82 1.89
CA ALA A 169 -14.61 -1.04 3.00
C ALA A 169 -13.54 -0.78 4.07
N THR A 170 -12.83 -1.83 4.47
CA THR A 170 -11.75 -1.75 5.48
C THR A 170 -10.58 -0.88 5.04
N LEU A 171 -10.25 -0.88 3.75
CA LEU A 171 -9.15 -0.07 3.19
C LEU A 171 -9.57 1.37 2.87
N SER A 172 -10.86 1.69 2.81
CA SER A 172 -11.35 3.02 2.44
C SER A 172 -10.74 4.18 3.26
N PRO A 173 -10.59 4.08 4.60
CA PRO A 173 -9.98 5.14 5.41
C PRO A 173 -8.53 5.46 5.03
N THR A 174 -7.81 4.52 4.41
CA THR A 174 -6.40 4.70 4.01
C THR A 174 -6.21 5.74 2.90
N VAL A 175 -7.28 6.03 2.13
CA VAL A 175 -7.24 7.01 1.03
C VAL A 175 -6.81 8.39 1.54
N ALA A 176 -7.38 8.85 2.66
CA ALA A 176 -7.06 10.16 3.21
C ALA A 176 -5.61 10.26 3.70
N ALA A 177 -5.07 9.18 4.28
CA ALA A 177 -3.67 9.12 4.70
C ALA A 177 -2.72 9.14 3.50
N LEU A 178 -3.05 8.38 2.46
CA LEU A 178 -2.26 8.31 1.23
C LEU A 178 -2.27 9.64 0.46
N THR A 179 -3.40 10.35 0.36
CA THR A 179 -3.45 11.66 -0.33
C THR A 179 -2.61 12.70 0.41
N ARG A 180 -2.65 12.73 1.75
CA ARG A 180 -1.75 13.55 2.56
C ARG A 180 -0.28 13.16 2.37
N ALA A 181 0.03 11.87 2.38
CA ALA A 181 1.39 11.38 2.15
C ALA A 181 1.93 11.74 0.76
N SER A 182 1.11 11.64 -0.29
CA SER A 182 1.48 12.09 -1.64
C SER A 182 1.78 13.58 -1.68
N LEU A 183 0.95 14.43 -1.05
CA LEU A 183 1.19 15.88 -0.99
C LEU A 183 2.51 16.21 -0.26
N ARG A 184 2.80 15.51 0.84
CA ARG A 184 4.07 15.67 1.56
C ARG A 184 5.27 15.22 0.70
N ALA A 185 5.15 14.06 0.05
CA ALA A 185 6.19 13.52 -0.84
C ALA A 185 6.46 14.44 -2.04
N TYR A 186 5.41 15.03 -2.63
CA TYR A 186 5.53 15.99 -3.73
C TYR A 186 6.28 17.25 -3.30
N ARG A 187 5.93 17.85 -2.16
CA ARG A 187 6.64 19.03 -1.62
C ARG A 187 8.10 18.73 -1.25
N GLY A 188 8.37 17.50 -0.81
CA GLY A 188 9.71 17.04 -0.45
C GLY A 188 10.55 16.51 -1.62
N ASN A 189 10.03 16.53 -2.86
CA ASN A 189 10.67 15.93 -4.04
C ASN A 189 11.01 14.42 -3.85
N GLU A 190 10.20 13.69 -3.10
CA GLU A 190 10.37 12.27 -2.79
C GLU A 190 9.68 11.38 -3.86
N THR A 191 10.19 11.39 -5.09
CA THR A 191 9.57 10.73 -6.26
C THR A 191 9.18 9.27 -6.03
N LYS A 192 10.01 8.49 -5.30
CA LYS A 192 9.73 7.08 -5.01
C LYS A 192 8.52 6.91 -4.09
N CYS A 193 8.42 7.73 -3.05
CA CYS A 193 7.29 7.75 -2.12
C CYS A 193 6.02 8.22 -2.83
N LEU A 194 6.13 9.26 -3.65
CA LEU A 194 5.02 9.79 -4.44
C LEU A 194 4.48 8.73 -5.44
N CYS A 195 5.35 8.05 -6.18
CA CYS A 195 4.96 6.98 -7.09
C CYS A 195 4.27 5.81 -6.35
N ALA A 196 4.80 5.40 -5.19
CA ALA A 196 4.21 4.32 -4.39
C ALA A 196 2.82 4.68 -3.86
N THR A 197 2.66 5.89 -3.29
CA THR A 197 1.37 6.37 -2.77
C THR A 197 0.32 6.53 -3.86
N LEU A 198 0.68 7.10 -5.02
CA LEU A 198 -0.22 7.22 -6.16
C LEU A 198 -0.61 5.85 -6.75
N SER A 199 0.31 4.88 -6.76
CA SER A 199 0.00 3.52 -7.23
C SER A 199 -1.02 2.82 -6.33
N ALA A 200 -0.94 3.02 -5.01
CA ALA A 200 -1.95 2.52 -4.08
C ALA A 200 -3.29 3.25 -4.25
N LEU A 201 -3.26 4.57 -4.37
CA LEU A 201 -4.44 5.39 -4.60
C LEU A 201 -5.15 5.04 -5.91
N TRP A 202 -4.42 4.68 -6.96
CA TRP A 202 -5.02 4.28 -8.23
C TRP A 202 -5.93 3.06 -8.06
N ASN A 203 -5.46 2.03 -7.35
CA ASN A 203 -6.29 0.87 -7.02
C ASN A 203 -7.50 1.28 -6.17
N LEU A 204 -7.28 2.00 -5.07
CA LEU A 204 -8.32 2.39 -4.12
C LEU A 204 -9.38 3.31 -4.75
N ALA A 205 -8.98 4.20 -5.65
CA ALA A 205 -9.89 5.11 -6.35
C ALA A 205 -10.92 4.35 -7.20
N SER A 206 -10.61 3.13 -7.65
CA SER A 206 -11.55 2.30 -8.40
C SER A 206 -12.67 1.72 -7.52
N HIS A 207 -12.44 1.52 -6.22
CA HIS A 207 -13.31 0.70 -5.36
C HIS A 207 -14.68 1.29 -5.06
N SER A 208 -14.77 2.57 -4.68
CA SER A 208 -16.03 3.15 -4.18
C SER A 208 -16.20 4.60 -4.62
N ARG A 209 -17.41 5.14 -4.45
CA ARG A 209 -17.67 6.56 -4.63
C ARG A 209 -17.02 7.39 -3.52
N ASP A 210 -17.01 6.88 -2.28
CA ASP A 210 -16.43 7.58 -1.13
C ASP A 210 -14.92 7.75 -1.25
N ASN A 211 -14.21 6.76 -1.82
CA ASN A 211 -12.78 6.89 -2.10
C ASN A 211 -12.51 8.01 -3.12
N LYS A 212 -13.31 8.08 -4.20
CA LYS A 212 -13.19 9.15 -5.21
C LYS A 212 -13.50 10.52 -4.60
N LYS A 213 -14.52 10.60 -3.75
CA LYS A 213 -14.87 11.80 -2.99
C LYS A 213 -13.70 12.27 -2.12
N ALA A 214 -13.14 11.39 -1.29
CA ALA A 214 -12.02 11.70 -0.42
C ALA A 214 -10.77 12.18 -1.18
N ILE A 215 -10.53 11.63 -2.39
CA ILE A 215 -9.46 12.10 -3.28
C ILE A 215 -9.73 13.52 -3.79
N CYS A 216 -10.93 13.79 -4.28
CA CYS A 216 -11.29 15.10 -4.86
C CYS A 216 -11.40 16.21 -3.82
N GLU A 217 -11.84 15.90 -2.60
CA GLU A 217 -12.03 16.88 -1.53
C GLU A 217 -10.74 17.18 -0.74
N GLN A 218 -9.67 16.40 -0.94
CA GLN A 218 -8.37 16.70 -0.35
C GLN A 218 -7.76 17.94 -1.02
N SER A 219 -7.73 19.05 -0.28
CA SER A 219 -7.20 20.33 -0.73
C SER A 219 -5.81 20.21 -1.37
N GLY A 220 -5.68 20.73 -2.60
CA GLY A 220 -4.43 20.75 -3.38
C GLY A 220 -4.01 19.41 -4.00
N PHE A 221 -4.73 18.31 -3.73
CA PHE A 221 -4.34 17.00 -4.27
C PHE A 221 -4.58 16.92 -5.78
N ILE A 222 -5.73 17.39 -6.27
CA ILE A 222 -6.01 17.40 -7.72
C ILE A 222 -5.08 18.39 -8.45
N ASP A 223 -4.80 19.56 -7.87
CA ASP A 223 -3.84 20.51 -8.44
C ASP A 223 -2.46 19.87 -8.60
N MET A 224 -1.97 19.18 -7.56
CA MET A 224 -0.72 18.40 -7.64
C MET A 224 -0.78 17.36 -8.76
N ILE A 225 -1.87 16.60 -8.89
CA ILE A 225 -2.02 15.61 -9.97
C ILE A 225 -1.91 16.28 -11.34
N ILE A 226 -2.54 17.44 -11.54
CA ILE A 226 -2.48 18.21 -12.79
C ILE A 226 -1.04 18.66 -13.10
N GLU A 227 -0.26 19.07 -12.09
CA GLU A 227 1.16 19.42 -12.27
C GLU A 227 2.01 18.22 -12.70
N LEU A 228 1.66 17.02 -12.25
CA LEU A 228 2.39 15.79 -12.60
C LEU A 228 2.11 15.30 -14.03
N LEU A 229 1.08 15.81 -14.71
CA LEU A 229 0.74 15.40 -16.07
C LEU A 229 1.72 16.05 -17.08
N THR A 230 2.72 15.28 -17.50
CA THR A 230 3.71 15.68 -18.51
C THR A 230 3.98 14.55 -19.50
N THR A 231 4.39 14.89 -20.72
CA THR A 231 4.81 13.93 -21.76
C THR A 231 6.29 13.55 -21.66
N GLU A 232 7.02 14.14 -20.72
CA GLU A 232 8.44 13.85 -20.50
C GLU A 232 8.68 12.38 -20.14
N ALA A 233 9.48 11.70 -20.97
CA ALA A 233 9.73 10.27 -20.84
C ALA A 233 10.31 9.87 -19.46
N GLN A 234 11.16 10.70 -18.86
CA GLN A 234 11.74 10.45 -17.52
C GLN A 234 10.69 10.37 -16.40
N HIS A 235 9.50 10.95 -16.61
CA HIS A 235 8.44 11.01 -15.61
C HIS A 235 7.33 9.98 -15.85
N THR A 236 7.41 9.16 -16.91
CA THR A 236 6.39 8.16 -17.29
C THR A 236 5.93 7.29 -16.12
N THR A 237 6.86 6.81 -15.29
CA THR A 237 6.57 5.93 -14.14
C THR A 237 5.76 6.62 -13.03
N LEU A 238 5.79 7.94 -12.98
CA LEU A 238 5.01 8.77 -12.06
C LEU A 238 3.69 9.24 -12.71
N VAL A 239 3.73 9.59 -13.99
CA VAL A 239 2.56 10.04 -14.76
C VAL A 239 1.52 8.92 -14.89
N GLU A 240 1.95 7.68 -15.04
CA GLU A 240 1.04 6.54 -15.18
C GLU A 240 0.10 6.38 -13.96
N PRO A 241 0.58 6.24 -12.71
CA PRO A 241 -0.31 6.20 -11.56
C PRO A 241 -1.05 7.53 -11.31
N ALA A 242 -0.43 8.69 -11.58
CA ALA A 242 -1.11 9.99 -11.43
C ALA A 242 -2.34 10.12 -12.35
N SER A 243 -2.17 9.81 -13.65
CA SER A 243 -3.26 9.81 -14.63
C SER A 243 -4.31 8.74 -14.30
N GLY A 244 -3.91 7.61 -13.74
CA GLY A 244 -4.81 6.55 -13.27
C GLY A 244 -5.71 6.97 -12.11
N VAL A 245 -5.13 7.66 -11.11
CA VAL A 245 -5.90 8.27 -10.03
C VAL A 245 -6.88 9.30 -10.60
N LEU A 246 -6.42 10.17 -11.50
CA LEU A 246 -7.26 11.20 -12.12
C LEU A 246 -8.43 10.61 -12.91
N LYS A 247 -8.21 9.52 -13.65
CA LYS A 247 -9.27 8.79 -14.37
C LYS A 247 -10.45 8.47 -13.46
N TYR A 248 -10.19 7.91 -12.28
CA TYR A 248 -11.27 7.57 -11.35
C TYR A 248 -11.82 8.78 -10.60
N ALA A 249 -10.97 9.74 -10.21
CA ALA A 249 -11.41 11.00 -9.62
C ALA A 249 -12.35 11.78 -10.55
N SER A 250 -12.10 11.74 -11.87
CA SER A 250 -12.92 12.41 -12.88
C SER A 250 -14.39 11.97 -12.87
N ILE A 251 -14.68 10.72 -12.46
CA ILE A 251 -16.05 10.22 -12.33
C ILE A 251 -16.81 10.99 -11.25
N TYR A 252 -16.16 11.29 -10.12
CA TYR A 252 -16.76 12.09 -9.04
C TYR A 252 -16.84 13.57 -9.43
N LEU A 253 -15.77 14.12 -10.00
CA LEU A 253 -15.75 15.50 -10.52
C LEU A 253 -16.89 15.74 -11.51
N ALA A 254 -17.11 14.82 -12.45
CA ALA A 254 -18.19 14.91 -13.43
C ALA A 254 -19.59 14.71 -12.83
N ALA A 255 -19.69 14.01 -11.68
CA ALA A 255 -20.97 13.80 -10.99
C ALA A 255 -21.39 15.01 -10.15
N VAL A 256 -20.44 15.68 -9.49
CA VAL A 256 -20.71 16.85 -8.62
C VAL A 256 -20.62 18.17 -9.40
N GLY A 257 -19.88 18.19 -10.51
CA GLY A 257 -19.57 19.39 -11.28
C GLY A 257 -18.14 19.86 -10.96
N ALA A 258 -17.24 19.75 -11.93
CA ALA A 258 -15.81 19.96 -11.70
C ALA A 258 -15.50 21.38 -11.18
N THR A 259 -16.25 22.39 -11.62
CA THR A 259 -16.13 23.79 -11.20
C THR A 259 -16.50 24.06 -9.74
N GLN A 260 -17.17 23.12 -9.07
CA GLN A 260 -17.44 23.22 -7.62
C GLN A 260 -16.21 22.89 -6.77
N LEU A 261 -15.29 22.08 -7.31
CA LEU A 261 -14.12 21.57 -6.59
C LEU A 261 -12.81 22.12 -7.13
N LEU A 262 -12.78 22.55 -8.39
CA LEU A 262 -11.60 23.07 -9.07
C LEU A 262 -11.85 24.49 -9.59
N SER A 263 -10.80 25.31 -9.54
CA SER A 263 -10.83 26.60 -10.21
C SER A 263 -10.90 26.44 -11.74
N THR A 264 -11.47 27.43 -12.43
CA THR A 264 -11.50 27.47 -13.90
C THR A 264 -10.10 27.34 -14.51
N LEU A 265 -9.09 27.95 -13.87
CA LEU A 265 -7.71 27.86 -14.31
C LEU A 265 -7.16 26.44 -14.20
N ALA A 266 -7.37 25.76 -13.07
CA ALA A 266 -6.95 24.38 -12.88
C ALA A 266 -7.64 23.44 -13.88
N LEU A 267 -8.94 23.64 -14.12
CA LEU A 267 -9.71 22.87 -15.07
C LEU A 267 -9.18 23.02 -16.51
N HIS A 268 -8.90 24.25 -16.93
CA HIS A 268 -8.30 24.54 -18.24
C HIS A 268 -6.94 23.87 -18.36
N LYS A 269 -6.07 24.05 -17.35
CA LYS A 269 -4.74 23.44 -17.33
C LYS A 269 -4.81 21.92 -17.41
N MET A 270 -5.74 21.29 -16.68
CA MET A 270 -5.97 19.86 -16.72
C MET A 270 -6.31 19.38 -18.14
N VAL A 271 -7.24 20.06 -18.83
CA VAL A 271 -7.62 19.68 -20.20
C VAL A 271 -6.44 19.78 -21.16
N LEU A 272 -5.66 20.87 -21.12
CA LEU A 272 -4.48 21.01 -21.97
C LEU A 272 -3.48 19.87 -21.74
N ARG A 273 -3.14 19.59 -20.47
CA ARG A 273 -2.22 18.50 -20.13
C ARG A 273 -2.74 17.14 -20.59
N LEU A 274 -4.05 16.88 -20.46
CA LEU A 274 -4.65 15.62 -20.93
C LEU A 274 -4.57 15.46 -22.44
N VAL A 275 -4.72 16.54 -23.21
CA VAL A 275 -4.54 16.53 -24.66
C VAL A 275 -3.07 16.29 -25.01
N ASP A 276 -2.13 16.94 -24.31
CA ASP A 276 -0.70 16.70 -24.50
C ASP A 276 -0.34 15.22 -24.28
N LEU A 277 -0.89 14.60 -23.23
CA LEU A 277 -0.67 13.19 -22.90
C LEU A 277 -1.13 12.20 -23.97
N LEU A 278 -1.95 12.61 -24.96
CA LEU A 278 -2.29 11.77 -26.10
C LEU A 278 -1.08 11.46 -26.99
N ASN A 279 0.00 12.25 -26.86
CA ASN A 279 1.29 12.00 -27.51
C ASN A 279 2.26 11.16 -26.66
N SER A 280 1.82 10.64 -25.51
CA SER A 280 2.66 9.81 -24.62
C SER A 280 3.05 8.49 -25.29
N PRO A 281 4.28 7.97 -25.06
CA PRO A 281 4.64 6.63 -25.52
C PRO A 281 3.96 5.49 -24.74
N SER A 282 3.24 5.77 -23.64
CA SER A 282 2.54 4.76 -22.83
C SER A 282 1.05 4.69 -23.18
N PHE A 283 0.61 3.54 -23.69
CA PHE A 283 -0.81 3.28 -23.94
C PHE A 283 -1.67 3.37 -22.68
N THR A 284 -1.10 3.05 -21.51
CA THR A 284 -1.80 3.19 -20.22
C THR A 284 -2.10 4.66 -19.94
N ILE A 285 -1.13 5.55 -20.16
CA ILE A 285 -1.29 7.00 -19.99
C ILE A 285 -2.33 7.54 -20.98
N ILE A 286 -2.22 7.17 -22.27
CA ILE A 286 -3.19 7.58 -23.30
C ILE A 286 -4.60 7.13 -22.91
N GLY A 287 -4.77 5.86 -22.52
CA GLY A 287 -6.05 5.29 -22.13
C GLY A 287 -6.65 5.98 -20.88
N ASN A 288 -5.81 6.34 -19.91
CA ASN A 288 -6.23 7.11 -18.75
C ASN A 288 -6.68 8.52 -19.16
N ALA A 289 -5.91 9.21 -20.00
CA ALA A 289 -6.22 10.56 -20.46
C ALA A 289 -7.54 10.63 -21.25
N LEU A 290 -7.74 9.71 -22.20
CA LEU A 290 -9.00 9.56 -22.93
C LEU A 290 -10.18 9.27 -21.98
N GLY A 291 -9.94 8.44 -20.95
CA GLY A 291 -10.92 8.17 -19.91
C GLY A 291 -11.38 9.44 -19.19
N VAL A 292 -10.45 10.30 -18.77
CA VAL A 292 -10.78 11.58 -18.13
C VAL A 292 -11.52 12.53 -19.10
N LEU A 293 -10.98 12.71 -20.32
CA LEU A 293 -11.56 13.59 -21.33
C LEU A 293 -13.01 13.18 -21.66
N SER A 294 -13.26 11.88 -21.83
CA SER A 294 -14.61 11.38 -22.11
C SER A 294 -15.60 11.71 -20.99
N GLN A 295 -15.19 11.60 -19.73
CA GLN A 295 -16.06 11.89 -18.58
C GLN A 295 -16.38 13.39 -18.45
N LEU A 296 -15.36 14.24 -18.59
CA LEU A 296 -15.53 15.69 -18.42
C LEU A 296 -16.25 16.32 -19.62
N LEU A 297 -15.88 15.97 -20.86
CA LEU A 297 -16.49 16.53 -22.07
C LEU A 297 -17.92 16.04 -22.29
N ALA A 298 -18.28 14.85 -21.82
CA ALA A 298 -19.66 14.37 -21.90
C ALA A 298 -20.62 15.25 -21.10
N LYS A 299 -20.17 15.83 -19.98
CA LYS A 299 -21.05 16.50 -19.00
C LYS A 299 -20.89 18.01 -18.89
N ASP A 300 -19.79 18.58 -19.37
CA ASP A 300 -19.56 20.02 -19.28
C ASP A 300 -19.51 20.69 -20.66
N HIS A 301 -20.55 21.49 -20.94
CA HIS A 301 -20.69 22.17 -22.22
C HIS A 301 -19.72 23.35 -22.39
N GLN A 302 -19.20 23.93 -21.29
CA GLN A 302 -18.23 25.02 -21.33
C GLN A 302 -16.82 24.52 -21.64
N LEU A 303 -16.47 23.32 -21.19
CA LEU A 303 -15.20 22.68 -21.53
C LEU A 303 -15.10 22.36 -23.03
N ARG A 304 -16.21 22.01 -23.69
CA ARG A 304 -16.24 21.74 -25.13
C ARG A 304 -15.85 22.93 -26.01
N VAL A 305 -16.04 24.15 -25.51
CA VAL A 305 -15.72 25.39 -26.26
C VAL A 305 -14.20 25.63 -26.28
N HIS A 306 -13.47 25.17 -25.27
CA HIS A 306 -12.03 25.42 -25.10
C HIS A 306 -11.12 24.37 -25.78
N VAL A 307 -11.70 23.28 -26.30
CA VAL A 307 -10.98 22.21 -27.02
C VAL A 307 -11.01 22.42 -28.55
N ARG A 308 -11.74 23.44 -29.02
CA ARG A 308 -11.71 23.90 -30.43
C ARG A 308 -10.64 24.97 -30.60
#